data_AF-A0A177GB50-F1
#
_entry.id   AF-A0A177GB50-F1
#
_cell.length_a   1.000
_cell.length_b   1.000
_cell.length_c   1.000
_cell.angle_alpha   90.00
_cell.angle_beta   90.00
_cell.angle_gamma   90.00
#
_symmetry.space_group_name_H-M   'P 1'
#
loop_
_entity.id
_entity.type
_entity.pdbx_description
1 polymer ?
#
loop_
_entity_poly.entity_id
_entity_poly.type
_entity_poly.pdbx_seq_one_letter_code
_entity_poly.pdbx_strand_id
1 'polypeptide(L)'
;MITPQKTRLVSRSISDQLYDVLREQILNGEVGEGEPIRQDGIAAAFEISKIPVREALVRLQQDGLVSLHPKRGFFVTPLTRKEAEDVFHLRLLIEPEATALGAQSATEEDAKKAQACLEELESAVARPGPAARGV
;
A
#
# COMPACT_ATOMS: atom_id res chain seq x y z
N MET A 1 14.64 -22.56 -37.92
CA MET A 1 15.07 -22.25 -36.54
C MET A 1 14.80 -20.79 -36.28
N ILE A 2 14.00 -20.45 -35.26
CA ILE A 2 13.75 -19.05 -34.87
C ILE A 2 14.85 -18.65 -33.88
N THR A 3 15.62 -17.62 -34.21
CA THR A 3 16.59 -17.01 -33.32
C THR A 3 15.94 -15.77 -32.69
N PRO A 4 15.45 -15.82 -31.44
CA PRO A 4 14.78 -14.69 -30.83
C PRO A 4 15.78 -13.57 -30.51
N GLN A 5 15.47 -12.36 -30.98
CA GLN A 5 16.18 -11.12 -30.65
C GLN A 5 15.58 -10.52 -29.37
N LYS A 6 16.43 -9.95 -28.51
CA LYS A 6 16.11 -9.61 -27.10
C LYS A 6 15.27 -8.33 -26.98
N THR A 7 13.96 -8.44 -27.19
CA THR A 7 13.00 -7.35 -26.95
C THR A 7 12.41 -7.47 -25.54
N ARG A 8 12.46 -6.38 -24.77
CA ARG A 8 12.02 -6.30 -23.37
C ARG A 8 10.48 -6.36 -23.31
N LEU A 9 9.94 -7.52 -22.94
CA LEU A 9 8.52 -7.66 -22.61
C LEU A 9 8.28 -6.99 -21.25
N VAL A 10 7.64 -5.82 -21.23
CA VAL A 10 7.15 -5.18 -20.00
C VAL A 10 5.63 -5.18 -20.04
N SER A 11 5.03 -6.35 -19.81
CA SER A 11 3.60 -6.46 -19.52
C SER A 11 3.47 -6.74 -18.03
N ARG A 12 2.78 -5.86 -17.28
CA ARG A 12 2.50 -6.10 -15.86
C ARG A 12 1.48 -7.23 -15.73
N SER A 13 1.79 -8.22 -14.92
CA SER A 13 0.90 -9.36 -14.71
C SER A 13 -0.39 -8.92 -14.03
N ILE A 14 -1.45 -9.71 -14.17
CA ILE A 14 -2.71 -9.48 -13.45
C ILE A 14 -2.48 -9.48 -11.93
N SER A 15 -1.56 -10.32 -11.47
CA SER A 15 -1.13 -10.37 -10.06
C SER A 15 -0.48 -9.06 -9.59
N ASP A 16 0.37 -8.43 -10.42
CA ASP A 16 0.98 -7.13 -10.11
C ASP A 16 -0.09 -6.02 -9.98
N GLN A 17 -1.05 -6.00 -10.91
CA GLN A 17 -2.10 -5.00 -10.91
C GLN A 17 -3.04 -5.19 -9.71
N LEU A 18 -3.38 -6.44 -9.40
CA LEU A 18 -4.23 -6.76 -8.25
C LEU A 18 -3.53 -6.46 -6.92
N TYR A 19 -2.21 -6.67 -6.84
CA TYR A 19 -1.41 -6.24 -5.69
C TYR A 19 -1.55 -4.74 -5.45
N ASP A 20 -1.39 -3.90 -6.48
CA ASP A 20 -1.45 -2.45 -6.34
C ASP A 20 -2.85 -2.00 -5.86
N VAL A 21 -3.91 -2.57 -6.46
CA VAL A 21 -5.30 -2.28 -6.08
C VAL A 21 -5.59 -2.68 -4.64
N LEU A 22 -5.28 -3.92 -4.25
CA LEU A 22 -5.55 -4.40 -2.89
C LEU A 22 -4.71 -3.66 -1.85
N ARG A 23 -3.47 -3.30 -2.19
CA ARG A 23 -2.61 -2.47 -1.33
C ARG A 23 -3.26 -1.12 -1.07
N GLU A 24 -3.74 -0.45 -2.10
CA GLU A 24 -4.39 0.85 -1.97
C GLU A 24 -5.66 0.76 -1.11
N GLN A 25 -6.51 -0.24 -1.33
CA GLN A 25 -7.71 -0.47 -0.52
C GLN A 25 -7.40 -0.70 0.95
N ILE A 26 -6.36 -1.49 1.27
CA ILE A 26 -5.92 -1.73 2.64
C ILE A 26 -5.40 -0.44 3.27
N LEU A 27 -4.54 0.31 2.58
CA LEU A 27 -3.95 1.55 3.09
C LEU A 27 -4.98 2.67 3.27
N ASN A 28 -6.03 2.70 2.45
CA ASN A 28 -7.15 3.63 2.58
C ASN A 28 -8.17 3.20 3.64
N GLY A 29 -8.01 2.01 4.24
CA GLY A 29 -8.93 1.46 5.25
C GLY A 29 -10.28 0.99 4.67
N GLU A 30 -10.36 0.75 3.36
CA GLU A 30 -11.55 0.17 2.72
C GLU A 30 -11.78 -1.28 3.15
N VAL A 31 -10.68 -2.01 3.38
CA VAL A 31 -10.65 -3.33 4.02
C VAL A 31 -10.05 -3.14 5.41
N GLY A 32 -10.84 -3.43 6.44
CA GLY A 32 -10.48 -3.11 7.82
C GLY A 32 -9.37 -4.00 8.38
N GLU A 33 -8.65 -3.49 9.39
CA GLU A 33 -7.70 -4.29 10.16
C GLU A 33 -8.36 -5.55 10.75
N GLY A 34 -7.69 -6.70 10.63
CA GLY A 34 -8.23 -7.98 11.09
C GLY A 34 -9.39 -8.54 10.25
N GLU A 35 -9.80 -7.87 9.17
CA GLU A 35 -10.85 -8.37 8.28
C GLU A 35 -10.34 -9.56 7.43
N PRO A 36 -11.13 -10.64 7.25
CA PRO A 36 -10.77 -11.76 6.39
C PRO A 36 -10.82 -11.39 4.90
N ILE A 37 -9.74 -11.69 4.18
CA ILE A 37 -9.64 -11.47 2.73
C ILE A 37 -10.08 -12.73 1.99
N ARG A 38 -11.28 -12.67 1.39
CA ARG A 38 -11.88 -13.80 0.67
C ARG A 38 -11.39 -13.85 -0.78
N GLN A 39 -10.47 -14.77 -1.07
CA GLN A 39 -9.94 -15.01 -2.42
C GLN A 39 -11.05 -15.21 -3.47
N ASP A 40 -12.09 -15.97 -3.13
CA ASP A 40 -13.20 -16.28 -4.03
C ASP A 40 -14.02 -15.03 -4.38
N GLY A 41 -14.18 -14.12 -3.42
CA GLY A 41 -14.87 -12.85 -3.65
C GLY A 41 -14.08 -11.93 -4.57
N ILE A 42 -12.76 -11.83 -4.35
CA ILE A 42 -11.87 -11.05 -5.22
C ILE A 42 -11.83 -11.64 -6.63
N ALA A 43 -11.65 -12.96 -6.75
CA ALA A 43 -11.64 -13.64 -8.04
C ALA A 43 -12.92 -13.37 -8.85
N ALA A 44 -14.08 -13.42 -8.20
CA ALA A 44 -15.36 -13.11 -8.84
C ALA A 44 -15.50 -11.62 -9.21
N ALA A 45 -15.11 -10.70 -8.32
CA ALA A 45 -15.25 -9.26 -8.53
C ALA A 45 -14.38 -8.75 -9.70
N PHE A 46 -13.20 -9.34 -9.90
CA PHE A 46 -12.28 -8.99 -10.97
C PHE A 46 -12.38 -9.93 -12.19
N GLU A 47 -13.31 -10.89 -12.19
CA GLU A 47 -13.51 -11.89 -13.26
C GLU A 47 -12.23 -12.66 -13.64
N ILE A 48 -11.43 -13.04 -12.65
CA ILE A 48 -10.14 -13.73 -12.82
C ILE A 48 -10.09 -15.05 -12.05
N SER A 49 -9.09 -15.87 -12.35
CA SER A 49 -8.84 -17.10 -11.58
C SER A 49 -8.23 -16.81 -10.20
N LYS A 50 -8.24 -17.79 -9.29
CA LYS A 50 -7.71 -17.63 -7.93
C LYS A 50 -6.18 -17.56 -7.86
N ILE A 51 -5.46 -18.00 -8.89
CA ILE A 51 -3.99 -18.03 -8.91
C ILE A 51 -3.41 -16.61 -8.76
N PRO A 52 -3.74 -15.63 -9.64
CA PRO A 52 -3.23 -14.26 -9.50
C PRO A 52 -3.67 -13.60 -8.19
N VAL A 53 -4.85 -13.93 -7.66
CA VAL A 53 -5.31 -13.46 -6.34
C VAL A 53 -4.38 -13.94 -5.23
N ARG A 54 -4.07 -15.23 -5.22
CA ARG A 54 -3.19 -15.81 -4.21
C ARG A 54 -1.77 -15.24 -4.31
N GLU A 55 -1.25 -15.04 -5.52
CA GLU A 55 0.07 -14.45 -5.74
C GLU A 55 0.15 -13.01 -5.21
N ALA A 56 -0.87 -12.18 -5.50
CA ALA A 56 -0.96 -10.82 -4.97
C ALA A 56 -1.00 -10.81 -3.43
N LEU A 57 -1.80 -11.69 -2.82
CA LEU A 57 -1.90 -11.80 -1.35
C LEU A 57 -0.61 -12.30 -0.69
N VAL A 58 0.13 -13.20 -1.33
CA VAL A 58 1.46 -13.63 -0.83
C VAL A 58 2.45 -12.47 -0.86
N ARG A 59 2.39 -11.60 -1.87
CA ARG A 59 3.23 -10.40 -1.91
C ARG A 59 2.83 -9.37 -0.84
N LEU A 60 1.54 -9.12 -0.68
CA LEU A 60 1.04 -8.26 0.41
C LEU A 60 1.43 -8.81 1.80
N GLN A 61 1.53 -10.13 1.92
CA GLN A 61 2.03 -10.77 3.14
C GLN A 61 3.53 -10.50 3.37
N GLN A 62 4.34 -10.53 2.31
CA GLN A 62 5.77 -10.20 2.41
C GLN A 62 5.98 -8.74 2.85
N ASP A 63 5.08 -7.84 2.43
CA ASP A 63 5.10 -6.43 2.81
C ASP A 63 4.44 -6.17 4.18
N GLY A 64 3.93 -7.21 4.85
CA GLY A 64 3.33 -7.10 6.18
C GLY A 64 1.89 -6.58 6.21
N LEU A 65 1.30 -6.23 5.06
CA LEU A 65 -0.09 -5.72 4.98
C LEU A 65 -1.14 -6.80 5.20
N VAL A 66 -0.78 -8.05 4.95
CA VAL A 66 -1.67 -9.21 5.08
C VAL A 66 -0.98 -10.31 5.87
N SER A 67 -1.73 -11.06 6.67
CA SER A 67 -1.28 -12.24 7.38
C SER A 67 -2.01 -13.49 6.88
N LEU A 68 -1.29 -14.61 6.78
CA LEU A 68 -1.88 -15.91 6.44
C LEU A 68 -2.05 -16.75 7.70
N HIS A 69 -3.30 -17.02 8.08
CA HIS A 69 -3.63 -17.90 9.18
C HIS A 69 -3.92 -19.33 8.70
N PRO A 70 -3.26 -20.36 9.27
CA PRO A 70 -3.53 -21.75 8.92
C PRO A 70 -5.02 -22.09 9.02
N LYS A 71 -5.58 -22.70 7.98
CA LYS A 71 -7.00 -23.10 7.84
C LYS A 71 -8.02 -21.96 7.86
N ARG A 72 -7.60 -20.69 8.05
CA ARG A 72 -8.50 -19.52 8.09
C ARG A 72 -8.32 -18.58 6.90
N GLY A 73 -7.18 -18.66 6.20
CA GLY A 73 -6.91 -17.86 5.02
C GLY A 73 -6.19 -16.54 5.34
N PHE A 74 -6.34 -15.56 4.48
CA PHE A 74 -5.65 -14.27 4.57
C PHE A 74 -6.48 -13.24 5.35
N PHE A 75 -5.81 -12.37 6.10
CA PHE A 75 -6.41 -11.31 6.91
C PHE A 75 -5.58 -10.04 6.79
N VAL A 76 -6.20 -8.85 6.82
CA VAL A 76 -5.45 -7.60 6.93
C VAL A 76 -4.71 -7.57 8.26
N THR A 77 -3.40 -7.29 8.23
CA THR A 77 -2.59 -7.23 9.44
C THR A 77 -3.01 -6.02 10.28
N PRO A 78 -3.37 -6.19 11.57
CA PRO A 78 -3.63 -5.06 12.44
C PRO A 78 -2.34 -4.34 12.78
N LEU A 79 -2.38 -3.00 12.90
CA LEU A 79 -1.23 -2.21 13.32
C LEU A 79 -1.29 -2.02 14.83
N THR A 80 -0.32 -2.56 15.57
CA THR A 80 -0.29 -2.32 17.02
C THR A 80 0.20 -0.92 17.34
N ARG A 81 -0.27 -0.36 18.46
CA ARG A 81 0.23 0.93 18.99
C ARG A 81 1.75 0.96 19.10
N LYS A 82 2.36 -0.15 19.56
CA LYS A 82 3.81 -0.24 19.72
C LYS A 82 4.53 -0.17 18.38
N GLU A 83 4.06 -0.90 17.36
CA GLU A 83 4.64 -0.82 16.01
C GLU A 83 4.51 0.58 15.43
N ALA A 84 3.37 1.24 15.63
CA ALA A 84 3.20 2.64 15.24
C ALA A 84 4.22 3.56 15.94
N GLU A 85 4.37 3.42 17.27
CA GLU A 85 5.36 4.17 18.05
C GLU A 85 6.80 3.93 17.56
N ASP A 86 7.16 2.68 17.29
CA ASP A 86 8.48 2.30 16.78
C ASP A 86 8.76 2.93 15.40
N VAL A 87 7.75 2.95 14.51
CA VAL A 87 7.84 3.62 13.20
C VAL A 87 8.03 5.13 13.38
N PHE A 88 7.21 5.79 14.20
CA PHE A 88 7.37 7.23 14.45
C PHE A 88 8.72 7.56 15.09
N HIS A 89 9.22 6.70 15.97
CA HIS A 89 10.55 6.87 16.55
C HIS A 89 11.64 6.82 15.47
N LEU A 90 11.59 5.83 14.57
CA LEU A 90 12.53 5.73 13.45
C LEU A 90 12.45 6.95 12.52
N ARG A 91 11.23 7.41 12.20
CA ARG A 91 11.00 8.60 11.39
C ARG A 91 11.63 9.83 12.01
N LEU A 92 11.47 10.05 13.32
CA LEU A 92 12.09 11.17 14.03
C LEU A 92 13.63 11.11 14.05
N LEU A 93 14.23 9.92 13.94
CA LEU A 93 15.69 9.78 13.86
C LEU A 93 16.25 10.17 12.49
N ILE A 94 15.48 10.01 11.41
CA ILE A 94 15.98 10.15 10.02
C ILE A 94 15.41 11.35 9.28
N GLU A 95 14.11 11.63 9.44
CA GLU A 95 13.40 12.61 8.63
C GLU A 95 13.86 14.05 8.90
N PRO A 96 14.07 14.52 10.16
CA PRO A 96 14.47 15.91 10.39
C PRO A 96 15.76 16.31 9.67
N GLU A 97 16.80 15.48 9.75
CA GLU A 97 18.08 15.72 9.08
C GLU A 97 17.94 15.60 7.56
N ALA A 98 17.24 14.56 7.07
CA ALA A 98 17.01 14.39 5.64
C ALA A 98 16.23 15.57 5.03
N THR A 99 15.22 16.07 5.73
CA THR A 99 14.45 17.26 5.33
C THR A 99 15.30 18.52 5.37
N ALA A 100 16.12 18.71 6.41
CA ALA A 100 17.01 19.87 6.51
C ALA A 100 18.05 19.91 5.37
N LEU A 101 18.66 18.77 5.06
CA LEU A 101 19.59 18.64 3.94
C LEU A 101 18.89 18.83 2.60
N GLY A 102 17.72 18.24 2.40
CA GLY A 102 16.92 18.40 1.19
C GLY A 102 16.52 19.85 0.94
N ALA A 103 16.13 20.57 2.00
CA ALA A 103 15.74 21.98 1.92
C ALA A 103 16.90 22.89 1.50
N GLN A 104 18.15 22.58 1.87
CA GLN A 104 19.32 23.36 1.47
C GLN A 104 19.58 23.31 -0.04
N SER A 105 19.21 22.21 -0.70
CA SER A 105 19.37 22.01 -2.15
C SER A 105 18.07 22.13 -2.95
N ALA A 106 16.97 22.50 -2.31
CA ALA A 106 15.65 22.54 -2.94
C ALA A 106 15.58 23.65 -4.00
N THR A 107 14.98 23.34 -5.14
CA THR A 107 14.67 24.33 -6.17
C THR A 107 13.31 24.99 -5.90
N GLU A 108 13.00 26.07 -6.63
CA GLU A 108 11.64 26.65 -6.59
C GLU A 108 10.56 25.66 -7.04
N GLU A 109 10.90 24.72 -7.94
CA GLU A 109 9.97 23.68 -8.37
C GLU A 109 9.68 22.68 -7.24
N ASP A 110 10.70 22.29 -6.48
CA ASP A 110 10.54 21.41 -5.32
C ASP A 110 9.71 22.07 -4.23
N ALA A 111 9.94 23.36 -3.98
CA ALA A 111 9.12 24.14 -3.04
C ALA A 111 7.65 24.19 -3.46
N LYS A 112 7.37 24.39 -4.75
CA LYS A 112 5.99 24.35 -5.28
C LYS A 112 5.35 22.98 -5.12
N LYS A 113 6.08 21.89 -5.36
CA LYS A 113 5.59 20.51 -5.14
C LYS A 113 5.28 20.26 -3.66
N ALA A 114 6.17 20.66 -2.77
CA ALA A 114 5.95 20.51 -1.32
C ALA A 114 4.72 21.29 -0.85
N GLN A 115 4.54 22.52 -1.35
CA GLN A 115 3.38 23.35 -1.04
C GLN A 115 2.07 22.72 -1.55
N ALA A 116 2.05 22.21 -2.79
CA ALA A 116 0.89 21.52 -3.34
C ALA A 116 0.52 20.27 -2.52
N CYS A 117 1.51 19.47 -2.11
CA CYS A 117 1.28 18.32 -1.23
C CYS A 117 0.71 18.72 0.14
N LEU A 118 1.17 19.84 0.72
CA LEU A 118 0.63 20.35 1.97
C LEU A 118 -0.83 20.78 1.83
N GLU A 119 -1.17 21.49 0.74
CA GLU A 119 -2.54 21.91 0.45
C GLU A 119 -3.49 20.71 0.25
N GLU A 120 -3.03 19.67 -0.45
CA GLU A 120 -3.77 18.42 -0.60
C GLU A 120 -4.04 17.74 0.75
N LEU A 121 -3.04 17.70 1.63
CA LEU A 121 -3.15 17.14 2.97
C LEU A 121 -4.15 17.91 3.82
N GLU A 122 -4.03 19.24 3.86
CA GLU A 122 -4.93 20.12 4.61
C GLU A 122 -6.39 19.97 4.13
N SER A 123 -6.60 19.90 2.82
CA SER A 123 -7.91 19.65 2.21
C SER A 123 -8.47 18.25 2.54
N ALA A 124 -7.61 17.24 2.64
CA ALA A 124 -8.01 15.90 3.07
C ALA A 124 -8.40 15.84 4.55
N VAL A 125 -7.65 16.50 5.42
CA VAL A 125 -7.93 16.56 6.87
C VAL A 125 -9.22 17.36 7.16
N ALA A 126 -9.50 18.39 6.38
CA ALA A 126 -10.73 19.17 6.51
C ALA A 126 -12.00 18.38 6.11
N ARG A 127 -11.86 17.27 5.37
CA ARG A 127 -12.97 16.37 5.08
C ARG A 127 -13.19 15.43 6.28
N PRO A 128 -14.44 15.26 6.77
CA PRO A 128 -14.71 14.26 7.79
C PRO A 128 -14.30 12.89 7.25
N GLY A 129 -13.38 12.22 7.96
CA GLY A 129 -12.94 10.87 7.61
C GLY A 129 -14.11 9.88 7.59
N PRO A 130 -13.98 8.73 6.92
CA PRO A 130 -14.97 7.66 7.03
C PRO A 130 -15.15 7.37 8.52
N ALA A 131 -16.39 7.52 9.02
CA ALA A 131 -16.71 7.33 10.42
C ALA A 131 -16.05 6.04 10.90
N ALA A 132 -15.14 6.14 11.87
CA ALA A 132 -14.48 5.00 12.48
C ALA A 132 -15.56 3.99 12.86
N ARG A 133 -15.70 2.93 12.08
CA ARG A 133 -16.67 1.87 12.36
C ARG A 133 -16.18 1.22 13.65
N GLY A 134 -17.02 1.33 14.67
CA GLY A 134 -16.67 1.19 16.08
C GLY A 134 -15.82 -0.03 16.42
N VAL A 135 -14.89 0.21 17.36
CA VAL A 135 -14.31 -0.82 18.23
C VAL A 135 -15.38 -1.31 19.19
#